data_AF-A0A5D2F6X8-F1
#
_entry.id   AF-A0A5D2F6X8-F1
#
_cell.length_a   1.000
_cell.length_b   1.000
_cell.length_c   1.000
_cell.angle_alpha   90.00
_cell.angle_beta   90.00
_cell.angle_gamma   90.00
#
_symmetry.space_group_name_H-M   'P 1'
#
loop_
_entity.id
_entity.type
_entity.pdbx_description
1 polymer ?
#
loop_
_entity_poly.entity_id
_entity_poly.type
_entity_poly.pdbx_seq_one_letter_code
_entity_poly.pdbx_strand_id
1 'polypeptide(L)'
;AILTYAFSVFLAPKGTIEELHSQMGRMWWTNNDKMRGWAMMAWRKMCHPKGMGGMGFRNLHLFNLALLGRQVWRLMSQQDTLCFKVLCAKYFPEADVFSYKRCDKPSFTWASIAKAVDALKDGFIWQVGDGNRIDLRLGLSVSSQ
;
A
#
# COMPACT_ATOMS: atom_id res chain seq x y z
N ALA A 1 13.38 -8.21 0.03
CA ALA A 1 12.41 -9.24 0.46
C ALA A 1 11.72 -8.88 1.78
N ILE A 2 12.47 -8.47 2.82
CA ILE A 2 11.94 -8.23 4.18
C ILE A 2 10.79 -7.20 4.23
N LEU A 3 10.97 -6.02 3.62
CA LEU A 3 9.94 -4.97 3.63
C LEU A 3 8.66 -5.37 2.88
N THR A 4 8.80 -6.13 1.78
CA THR A 4 7.64 -6.62 1.00
C THR A 4 6.75 -7.53 1.84
N TYR A 5 7.34 -8.40 2.66
CA TYR A 5 6.58 -9.28 3.54
C TYR A 5 5.83 -8.48 4.60
N ALA A 6 6.52 -7.61 5.34
CA ALA A 6 5.90 -6.77 6.37
C ALA A 6 4.79 -5.88 5.80
N PHE A 7 5.04 -5.21 4.67
CA PHE A 7 4.06 -4.34 4.00
C PHE A 7 2.91 -5.11 3.35
N SER A 8 3.04 -6.42 3.15
CA SER A 8 1.94 -7.22 2.62
C SER A 8 0.88 -7.55 3.66
N VAL A 9 1.19 -7.41 4.95
CA VAL A 9 0.30 -7.77 6.06
C VAL A 9 -0.08 -6.55 6.91
N PHE A 10 0.81 -5.55 6.97
CA PHE A 10 0.65 -4.39 7.86
C PHE A 10 0.78 -3.07 7.11
N LEU A 11 -0.02 -2.08 7.52
CA LEU A 11 0.13 -0.71 7.07
C LEU A 11 1.16 -0.01 7.96
N ALA A 12 2.29 0.34 7.38
CA ALA A 12 3.38 1.02 8.08
C ALA A 12 2.96 2.45 8.48
N PRO A 13 3.24 2.88 9.73
CA PRO A 13 3.05 4.26 10.13
C PRO A 13 3.85 5.23 9.25
N LYS A 14 3.30 6.43 9.01
CA LYS A 14 3.98 7.46 8.20
C LYS A 14 5.37 7.80 8.74
N GLY A 15 5.54 7.89 10.06
CA GLY A 15 6.85 8.14 10.68
C GLY A 15 7.90 7.08 10.35
N THR A 16 7.54 5.79 10.39
CA THR A 16 8.45 4.70 10.00
C THR A 16 8.82 4.78 8.52
N ILE A 17 7.88 5.15 7.65
CA ILE A 17 8.13 5.34 6.22
C ILE A 17 9.08 6.52 6.00
N GLU A 18 8.91 7.63 6.73
CA GLU A 18 9.78 8.80 6.67
C GLU A 18 11.19 8.49 7.15
N GLU A 19 11.32 7.71 8.21
CA GLU A 19 12.62 7.23 8.70
C GLU A 19 13.32 6.36 7.64
N LEU A 20 12.60 5.42 7.03
CA LEU A 20 13.13 4.61 5.93
C LEU A 20 13.53 5.48 4.73
N HIS A 21 12.71 6.45 4.33
CA HIS A 21 13.05 7.41 3.29
C HIS A 21 14.33 8.21 3.62
N SER A 22 14.52 8.60 4.88
CA SER A 22 15.71 9.29 5.35
C SER A 22 16.96 8.40 5.34
N GLN A 23 16.84 7.14 5.77
CA GLN A 23 17.94 6.17 5.70
C GLN A 23 18.32 5.85 4.25
N MET A 24 17.34 5.61 3.38
CA MET A 24 17.58 5.38 1.95
C MET A 24 18.19 6.61 1.27
N GLY A 25 17.72 7.81 1.61
CA GLY A 25 18.29 9.06 1.10
C GLY A 25 19.73 9.27 1.56
N ARG A 26 20.03 8.99 2.83
CA ARG A 26 21.41 9.00 3.33
C ARG A 26 22.27 8.01 2.57
N MET A 27 21.86 6.75 2.47
CA MET A 27 22.59 5.73 1.70
C MET A 27 22.83 6.18 0.25
N TRP A 28 21.81 6.72 -0.42
CA TRP A 28 21.89 7.13 -1.82
C TRP A 28 22.84 8.31 -2.04
N TRP A 29 22.83 9.28 -1.13
CA TRP A 29 23.66 10.49 -1.23
C TRP A 29 24.99 10.37 -0.46
N THR A 30 25.29 9.25 0.18
CA THR A 30 26.57 9.06 0.86
C THR A 30 27.61 8.61 -0.15
N ASN A 31 28.73 9.32 -0.21
CA ASN A 31 29.88 8.88 -0.99
C ASN A 31 30.77 7.99 -0.09
N ASN A 32 31.58 7.11 -0.68
CA ASN A 32 32.40 6.14 0.08
C ASN A 32 33.44 6.80 1.00
N ASP A 33 33.71 8.10 0.82
CA ASP A 33 34.54 8.90 1.72
C ASP A 33 33.66 9.65 2.73
N LYS A 34 34.16 9.74 3.96
CA LYS A 34 33.54 10.17 5.24
C LYS A 34 32.76 11.50 5.26
N MET A 35 32.53 12.14 4.11
CA MET A 35 31.65 13.30 3.96
C MET A 35 30.21 12.85 3.68
N ARG A 36 29.29 13.34 4.52
CA ARG A 36 27.85 13.34 4.25
C ARG A 36 27.61 14.05 2.91
N GLY A 37 27.36 13.28 1.86
CA GLY A 37 27.15 13.88 0.55
C GLY A 37 25.90 14.77 0.55
N TRP A 38 25.97 15.84 -0.24
CA TRP A 38 24.89 16.81 -0.32
C TRP A 38 23.67 16.18 -0.97
N ALA A 39 22.61 16.04 -0.18
CA ALA A 39 21.32 15.60 -0.69
C ALA A 39 20.73 16.70 -1.59
N MET A 40 20.99 16.61 -2.90
CA MET A 40 20.49 17.57 -3.89
C MET A 40 18.97 17.50 -4.08
N MET A 41 18.34 16.41 -3.62
CA MET A 41 16.90 16.19 -3.77
C MET A 41 16.32 15.40 -2.59
N ALA A 42 15.18 15.87 -2.06
CA ALA A 42 14.41 15.15 -1.05
C ALA A 42 13.90 13.81 -1.60
N TRP A 43 13.87 12.77 -0.76
CA TRP A 43 13.41 11.43 -1.17
C TRP A 43 12.02 11.43 -1.81
N ARG A 44 11.09 12.23 -1.26
CA ARG A 44 9.75 12.41 -1.83
C ARG A 44 9.79 12.88 -3.29
N LYS A 45 10.72 13.78 -3.64
CA LYS A 45 10.87 14.29 -5.00
C LYS A 45 11.54 13.27 -5.92
N MET A 46 12.46 12.46 -5.39
CA MET A 46 13.05 11.33 -6.14
C MET A 46 12.02 10.27 -6.52
N CYS A 47 10.94 10.12 -5.75
CA CYS A 47 9.84 9.21 -6.07
C CYS A 47 8.94 9.65 -7.24
N HIS A 48 9.04 10.90 -7.71
CA HIS A 48 8.27 11.33 -8.88
C HIS A 48 8.82 10.71 -10.17
N PRO A 49 7.96 10.53 -11.20
CA PRO A 49 8.42 10.11 -12.52
C PRO A 49 9.49 11.05 -13.09
N LYS A 50 10.35 10.53 -13.98
CA LYS A 50 11.39 11.33 -14.65
C LYS A 50 10.82 12.56 -15.36
N GLY A 51 9.65 12.43 -15.98
CA GLY A 51 8.95 13.54 -16.65
C GLY A 51 8.49 14.67 -15.71
N MET A 52 8.45 14.44 -14.39
CA MET A 52 8.12 15.45 -13.37
C MET A 52 9.37 15.88 -12.57
N GLY A 53 10.57 15.63 -13.09
CA GLY A 53 11.83 16.01 -12.43
C GLY A 53 12.20 15.16 -11.21
N GLY A 54 11.64 13.95 -11.09
CA GLY A 54 12.07 12.93 -10.13
C GLY A 54 12.94 11.84 -10.77
N MET A 55 13.26 10.79 -10.01
CA MET A 55 14.07 9.65 -10.49
C MET A 55 13.25 8.38 -10.76
N GLY A 56 11.94 8.41 -10.46
CA GLY A 56 11.05 7.25 -10.59
C GLY A 56 11.20 6.23 -9.46
N PHE A 57 11.70 6.65 -8.29
CA PHE A 57 11.75 5.76 -7.13
C PHE A 57 10.36 5.41 -6.60
N ARG A 58 10.27 4.26 -5.95
CA ARG A 58 9.00 3.77 -5.45
C ARG A 58 8.64 4.50 -4.15
N ASN A 59 7.46 5.13 -4.13
CA ASN A 59 6.89 5.66 -2.89
C ASN A 59 6.50 4.49 -1.99
N LEU A 60 7.15 4.34 -0.83
CA LEU A 60 6.92 3.21 0.08
C LEU A 60 5.49 3.18 0.63
N HIS A 61 4.87 4.34 0.85
CA HIS A 61 3.49 4.40 1.33
C HIS A 61 2.51 3.85 0.29
N LEU A 62 2.62 4.32 -0.96
CA LEU A 62 1.79 3.82 -2.06
C LEU A 62 2.08 2.35 -2.35
N PHE A 63 3.33 1.91 -2.23
CA PHE A 63 3.70 0.51 -2.40
C PHE A 63 3.09 -0.38 -1.31
N ASN A 64 3.13 0.06 -0.05
CA ASN A 64 2.52 -0.65 1.06
C ASN A 64 1.00 -0.75 0.90
N LEU A 65 0.36 0.35 0.52
CA LEU A 65 -1.08 0.37 0.24
C LEU A 65 -1.45 -0.57 -0.92
N ALA A 66 -0.65 -0.58 -2.00
CA ALA A 66 -0.87 -1.47 -3.13
C ALA A 66 -0.72 -2.96 -2.74
N LEU A 67 0.25 -3.29 -1.88
CA LEU A 67 0.42 -4.66 -1.37
C LEU A 67 -0.76 -5.09 -0.49
N LEU A 68 -1.26 -4.20 0.36
CA LEU A 68 -2.47 -4.47 1.15
C LEU A 68 -3.70 -4.59 0.24
N GLY A 69 -3.82 -3.76 -0.79
CA GLY A 69 -4.91 -3.89 -1.77
C GLY A 69 -4.87 -5.21 -2.55
N ARG A 70 -3.67 -5.75 -2.81
CA ARG A 70 -3.54 -7.12 -3.33
C ARG A 70 -4.07 -8.17 -2.35
N GLN A 71 -3.95 -7.96 -1.04
CA GLN A 71 -4.58 -8.87 -0.07
C GLN A 71 -6.10 -8.72 -0.04
N VAL A 72 -6.62 -7.49 -0.11
CA VAL A 72 -8.06 -7.25 -0.25
C VAL A 72 -8.60 -7.98 -1.49
N TRP A 73 -7.91 -7.87 -2.62
CA TRP A 73 -8.23 -8.61 -3.83
C TRP A 73 -8.27 -10.13 -3.63
N ARG A 74 -7.29 -10.67 -2.92
CA ARG A 74 -7.24 -12.10 -2.59
C ARG A 74 -8.40 -12.52 -1.71
N LEU A 75 -8.81 -11.70 -0.74
CA LEU A 75 -9.99 -12.00 0.08
C LEU A 75 -11.27 -12.04 -0.76
N MET A 76 -11.40 -11.17 -1.76
CA MET A 76 -12.56 -11.18 -2.65
C MET A 76 -12.54 -12.37 -3.63
N SER A 77 -11.37 -12.70 -4.16
CA SER A 77 -11.22 -13.72 -5.21
C SER A 77 -11.07 -15.16 -4.68
N GLN A 78 -10.59 -15.35 -3.45
CA GLN A 78 -10.21 -16.66 -2.90
C GLN A 78 -10.93 -16.94 -1.56
N GLN A 79 -12.22 -17.26 -1.66
CA GLN A 79 -13.10 -17.47 -0.50
C GLN A 79 -12.88 -18.84 0.20
N ASP A 80 -12.25 -19.80 -0.46
CA ASP A 80 -12.00 -21.12 0.12
C ASP A 80 -10.88 -21.16 1.16
N THR A 81 -10.10 -20.08 1.27
CA THR A 81 -8.96 -20.02 2.18
C THR A 81 -9.39 -19.93 3.64
N LEU A 82 -8.61 -20.52 4.54
CA LEU A 82 -8.84 -20.41 5.98
C LEU A 82 -8.81 -18.93 6.44
N CYS A 83 -7.91 -18.13 5.85
CA CYS A 83 -7.81 -16.70 6.13
C CYS A 83 -9.13 -15.98 5.82
N PHE A 84 -9.73 -16.24 4.65
CA PHE A 84 -11.04 -15.69 4.31
C PHE A 84 -12.10 -16.13 5.31
N LYS A 85 -12.23 -17.42 5.59
CA LYS A 85 -13.26 -17.97 6.49
C LYS A 85 -13.19 -17.35 7.89
N VAL A 86 -11.97 -17.23 8.45
CA VAL A 86 -11.75 -16.62 9.78
C VAL A 86 -12.05 -15.13 9.78
N LEU A 87 -11.59 -14.39 8.76
CA LEU A 87 -11.82 -12.93 8.70
C LEU A 87 -13.27 -12.59 8.38
N CYS A 88 -13.92 -13.34 7.49
CA CYS A 88 -15.33 -13.21 7.14
C CYS A 88 -16.21 -13.39 8.38
N ALA A 89 -16.07 -14.52 9.08
CA ALA A 89 -16.84 -14.80 10.29
C ALA A 89 -16.67 -13.73 11.39
N LYS A 90 -15.49 -13.10 11.48
CA LYS A 90 -15.20 -12.12 12.52
C LYS A 90 -15.57 -10.68 12.15
N TYR A 91 -15.32 -10.28 10.90
CA TYR A 91 -15.34 -8.87 10.50
C TYR A 91 -16.35 -8.54 9.41
N PHE A 92 -16.72 -9.47 8.53
CA PHE A 92 -17.66 -9.22 7.42
C PHE A 92 -18.53 -10.46 7.17
N PRO A 93 -19.48 -10.78 8.07
CA PRO A 93 -20.24 -12.03 8.02
C PRO A 93 -21.15 -12.15 6.78
N GLU A 94 -21.47 -11.04 6.13
CA GLU A 94 -22.24 -10.98 4.87
C GLU A 94 -21.39 -11.29 3.63
N ALA A 95 -20.12 -11.70 3.81
CA ALA A 95 -19.13 -11.94 2.76
C ALA A 95 -18.77 -10.73 1.89
N ASP A 96 -19.29 -9.54 2.21
CA ASP A 96 -18.86 -8.29 1.59
C ASP A 96 -17.72 -7.62 2.37
N VAL A 97 -16.53 -7.61 1.78
CA VAL A 97 -15.32 -7.01 2.36
C VAL A 97 -15.45 -5.49 2.50
N PHE A 98 -16.26 -4.82 1.66
CA PHE A 98 -16.44 -3.37 1.73
C PHE A 98 -17.43 -2.94 2.81
N SER A 99 -18.41 -3.79 3.14
CA SER A 99 -19.39 -3.59 4.22
C SER A 99 -19.00 -4.37 5.50
N TYR A 100 -17.79 -4.13 6.01
CA TYR A 100 -17.33 -4.79 7.22
C TYR A 100 -17.89 -4.16 8.51
N LYS A 101 -18.10 -4.99 9.53
CA LYS A 101 -18.53 -4.58 10.87
C LYS A 101 -17.42 -3.83 11.60
N ARG A 102 -17.75 -2.68 12.19
CA ARG A 102 -16.85 -1.97 13.12
C ARG A 102 -16.67 -2.81 14.39
N CYS A 103 -15.42 -3.01 14.77
CA CYS A 103 -15.02 -3.74 15.97
C CYS A 103 -14.18 -2.81 16.84
N ASP A 104 -14.39 -2.81 18.17
CA ASP A 104 -13.68 -1.91 19.09
C ASP A 104 -12.19 -2.25 19.23
N LYS A 105 -11.82 -3.52 19.01
CA LYS A 105 -10.43 -4.01 19.12
C LYS A 105 -10.09 -4.92 17.95
N PRO A 106 -9.97 -4.38 16.73
CA PRO A 106 -9.56 -5.16 15.58
C PRO A 106 -8.11 -5.59 15.73
N SER A 107 -7.77 -6.77 15.20
CA SER A 107 -6.35 -7.15 15.06
C SER A 107 -5.62 -6.12 14.20
N PHE A 108 -4.32 -5.90 14.46
CA PHE A 108 -3.52 -4.92 13.72
C PHE A 108 -3.50 -5.20 12.20
N THR A 109 -3.48 -6.49 11.82
CA THR A 109 -3.63 -6.94 10.42
C THR A 109 -4.95 -6.48 9.83
N TRP A 110 -6.08 -6.75 10.50
CA TRP A 110 -7.39 -6.32 10.01
C TRP A 110 -7.51 -4.80 9.95
N ALA A 111 -7.02 -4.07 10.95
CA ALA A 111 -7.03 -2.60 10.92
C ALA A 111 -6.24 -2.05 9.70
N SER A 112 -5.15 -2.72 9.33
CA SER A 112 -4.36 -2.38 8.13
C SER A 112 -5.12 -2.68 6.84
N ILE A 113 -5.78 -3.85 6.76
CA ILE A 113 -6.60 -4.25 5.62
C ILE A 113 -7.81 -3.32 5.48
N ALA A 114 -8.51 -3.01 6.57
CA ALA A 114 -9.67 -2.11 6.59
C ALA A 114 -9.31 -0.71 6.07
N LYS A 115 -8.17 -0.14 6.50
CA LYS A 115 -7.66 1.12 5.94
C LYS A 115 -7.38 1.03 4.45
N ALA A 116 -6.87 -0.11 3.98
CA ALA A 116 -6.70 -0.33 2.55
C ALA A 116 -8.07 -0.40 1.87
N VAL A 117 -9.02 -1.19 2.38
CA VAL A 117 -10.40 -1.24 1.87
C VAL A 117 -11.01 0.16 1.75
N ASP A 118 -10.88 1.01 2.78
CA ASP A 118 -11.39 2.38 2.73
C ASP A 118 -10.69 3.23 1.67
N ALA A 119 -9.35 3.18 1.58
CA ALA A 119 -8.62 3.87 0.53
C ALA A 119 -8.94 3.34 -0.89
N LEU A 120 -9.33 2.08 -0.99
CA LEU A 120 -9.74 1.43 -2.23
C LEU A 120 -11.18 1.77 -2.62
N LYS A 121 -12.07 2.04 -1.65
CA LYS A 121 -13.43 2.55 -1.93
C LYS A 121 -13.36 3.88 -2.67
N ASP A 122 -12.47 4.77 -2.24
CA ASP A 122 -12.29 6.09 -2.84
C ASP A 122 -11.41 6.04 -4.11
N GLY A 123 -10.53 5.03 -4.22
CA GLY A 123 -9.47 4.98 -5.22
C GLY A 123 -9.70 4.04 -6.42
N PHE A 124 -10.68 3.13 -6.39
CA PHE A 124 -10.98 2.27 -7.53
C PHE A 124 -12.13 2.80 -8.38
N ILE A 125 -11.79 3.23 -9.60
CA ILE A 125 -12.73 3.16 -10.72
C ILE A 125 -12.77 1.68 -11.14
N TRP A 126 -13.90 1.01 -10.93
CA TRP A 126 -14.14 -0.31 -11.51
C TRP A 126 -14.18 -0.18 -13.04
N GLN A 127 -13.14 -0.62 -13.73
CA GLN A 127 -13.27 -0.92 -15.17
C GLN A 127 -13.33 -2.43 -15.32
N VAL A 128 -14.56 -2.92 -15.56
CA VAL A 128 -14.84 -4.30 -15.94
C VAL A 128 -14.11 -4.56 -17.26
N GLY A 129 -13.04 -5.36 -17.20
CA GLY A 129 -12.44 -5.97 -18.38
C GLY A 129 -13.28 -7.13 -18.88
N ASP A 130 -13.34 -7.26 -20.20
CA ASP A 130 -14.13 -8.18 -21.03
C ASP A 130 -14.55 -9.50 -20.35
N GLY A 131 -15.69 -9.46 -19.66
CA GLY A 131 -16.58 -10.58 -19.33
C GLY A 131 -16.05 -11.83 -18.59
N ASN A 132 -14.76 -12.00 -18.33
CA ASN A 132 -14.24 -13.28 -17.82
C ASN A 132 -13.04 -13.18 -16.86
N ARG A 133 -12.39 -12.02 -16.75
CA ARG A 133 -11.31 -11.78 -15.78
C ARG A 133 -11.29 -10.31 -15.38
N ILE A 134 -11.50 -10.06 -14.09
CA ILE A 134 -11.35 -8.73 -13.51
C ILE A 134 -9.84 -8.48 -13.33
N ASP A 135 -9.31 -7.49 -14.04
CA ASP A 135 -7.92 -7.05 -13.95
C ASP A 135 -7.88 -5.72 -13.16
N LEU A 136 -7.32 -5.75 -11.94
CA LEU A 136 -7.22 -4.56 -11.09
C LEU A 136 -6.01 -3.71 -11.48
N ARG A 137 -6.24 -2.57 -12.14
CA ARG A 137 -5.21 -1.55 -12.36
C ARG A 137 -5.46 -0.36 -11.42
N LEU A 138 -4.49 -0.06 -10.55
CA LEU A 138 -4.51 1.10 -9.64
C LEU A 138 -4.40 2.41 -10.45
N GLY A 139 -5.53 3.05 -10.73
CA GLY A 139 -5.60 4.41 -11.23
C GLY A 139 -5.60 5.40 -10.07
N LEU A 140 -4.42 5.84 -9.61
CA LEU A 140 -4.34 6.96 -8.69
C LEU A 140 -4.75 8.23 -9.46
N SER A 141 -5.99 8.66 -9.29
CA SER A 141 -6.42 10.00 -9.70
C SER A 141 -5.63 11.01 -8.88
N VAL A 142 -4.69 11.69 -9.55
CA VAL A 142 -4.01 12.85 -8.99
C VAL A 142 -5.00 14.00 -9.06
N SER A 143 -5.83 14.15 -8.03
CA SER A 143 -6.54 15.41 -7.80
C SER A 143 -5.54 16.43 -7.27
N SER A 144 -5.11 17.31 -8.16
CA SER A 144 -4.37 18.53 -7.86
C SER A 144 -5.21 19.47 -7.00
N GLN A 145 -4.74 19.76 -5.79
CA GLN A 145 -4.86 21.06 -5.11
C GLN A 145 -3.64 21.25 -4.21
#